data_AF-A0A173QXP0-F1
#
_entry.id   AF-A0A173QXP0-F1
#
_cell.length_a   1.000
_cell.length_b   1.000
_cell.length_c   1.000
_cell.angle_alpha   90.00
_cell.angle_beta   90.00
_cell.angle_gamma   90.00
#
_symmetry.space_group_name_H-M   'P 1'
#
loop_
_entity.id
_entity.type
_entity.pdbx_description
1 polymer ?
#
loop_
_entity_poly.entity_id
_entity_poly.type
_entity_poly.pdbx_seq_one_letter_code
_entity_poly.pdbx_strand_id
1 'polypeptide(L)'
;MKLKKMISVCLLFVLLLAGSLWIDQTMRSSEKTKPEEVAEEMAADTEKMTESMSHLSYTKYYVHAQEGYVVICQADHETVYCETSIRVEHLPEELQSSLEEGIALYSDEELYEFLENYSS
;
A
#
# COMPACT_ATOMS: atom_id res chain seq x y z
N MET A 1 0.94 4.07 43.48
CA MET A 1 1.84 3.06 42.86
C MET A 1 1.15 2.33 41.69
N LYS A 2 0.77 3.03 40.62
CA LYS A 2 0.12 2.40 39.44
C LYS A 2 0.84 2.71 38.12
N LEU A 3 1.50 3.87 38.04
CA LEU A 3 2.20 4.32 36.83
C LEU A 3 3.44 3.45 36.49
N LYS A 4 4.22 3.06 37.50
CA LYS A 4 5.40 2.19 37.34
C LYS A 4 5.07 0.78 36.80
N LYS A 5 3.85 0.28 37.03
CA LYS A 5 3.44 -1.05 36.57
C LYS A 5 2.99 -1.03 35.10
N MET A 6 2.43 0.08 34.62
CA MET A 6 2.06 0.25 33.22
C MET A 6 3.28 0.52 32.32
N ILE A 7 4.22 1.34 32.80
CA ILE A 7 5.47 1.61 32.07
C ILE A 7 6.30 0.33 31.93
N SER A 8 6.36 -0.50 32.98
CA SER A 8 7.06 -1.80 32.90
C SER A 8 6.41 -2.77 31.92
N VAL A 9 5.07 -2.76 31.78
CA VAL A 9 4.35 -3.58 30.81
C VAL A 9 4.59 -3.09 29.39
N CYS A 10 4.55 -1.77 29.16
CA CYS A 10 4.86 -1.19 27.86
C CYS A 10 6.31 -1.49 27.44
N LEU A 11 7.29 -1.38 28.36
CA LEU A 11 8.68 -1.69 28.05
C LEU A 11 8.90 -3.17 27.70
N LEU A 12 8.19 -4.09 28.37
CA LEU A 12 8.24 -5.52 28.03
C LEU A 12 7.66 -5.81 26.65
N PHE A 13 6.54 -5.18 26.29
CA PHE A 13 5.95 -5.35 24.96
C PHE A 13 6.84 -4.80 23.85
N VAL A 14 7.45 -3.64 24.05
CA VAL A 14 8.38 -3.04 23.06
C VAL A 14 9.64 -3.91 22.87
N LEU A 15 10.17 -4.51 23.94
CA LEU A 15 11.30 -5.45 23.85
C LEU A 15 10.93 -6.75 23.12
N LEU A 16 9.72 -7.28 23.31
CA LEU A 16 9.24 -8.46 22.60
C LEU A 16 9.02 -8.20 21.11
N LEU A 17 8.45 -7.03 20.75
CA LEU A 17 8.25 -6.64 19.36
C LEU A 17 9.59 -6.39 18.64
N ALA A 18 10.55 -5.73 19.30
CA ALA A 18 11.90 -5.58 18.76
C ALA A 18 12.58 -6.95 18.56
N GLY A 19 12.48 -7.86 19.55
CA GLY A 19 13.06 -9.20 19.47
C GLY A 19 12.56 -10.03 18.28
N SER A 20 11.26 -9.95 17.94
CA SER A 20 10.70 -10.64 16.77
C SER A 20 11.23 -10.14 15.43
N LEU A 21 11.54 -8.84 15.31
CA LEU A 21 12.13 -8.26 14.09
C LEU A 21 13.59 -8.73 13.85
N TRP A 22 14.36 -9.01 14.91
CA TRP A 22 15.72 -9.57 14.76
C TRP A 22 15.71 -11.04 14.32
N ILE A 23 14.66 -11.81 14.66
CA ILE A 23 14.52 -13.23 14.30
C ILE A 23 14.21 -13.41 12.81
N ASP A 24 13.42 -12.51 12.22
CA ASP A 24 13.05 -12.57 10.80
C ASP A 24 14.26 -12.30 9.88
N GLN A 25 15.12 -11.35 10.27
CA GLN A 25 16.27 -10.94 9.47
C GLN A 25 17.41 -12.00 9.45
N THR A 26 17.50 -12.89 10.44
CA THR A 26 18.50 -13.98 10.44
C THR A 26 18.09 -15.21 9.62
N MET A 27 16.80 -15.40 9.31
CA MET A 27 16.35 -16.46 8.40
C MET A 27 16.56 -16.09 6.92
N ARG A 28 16.57 -14.80 6.59
CA ARG A 28 16.75 -14.32 5.21
C ARG A 28 18.19 -14.32 4.69
N SER A 29 19.17 -14.63 5.54
CA SER A 29 20.60 -14.65 5.18
C SER A 29 21.24 -16.04 5.09
N SER A 30 20.54 -17.15 5.39
CA SER A 30 21.15 -18.49 5.41
C SER A 30 20.71 -19.47 4.32
N GLU A 31 19.85 -19.09 3.37
CA GLU A 31 19.47 -19.98 2.25
C GLU A 31 19.99 -19.49 0.89
N LYS A 32 21.27 -19.10 0.86
CA LYS A 32 22.08 -19.18 -0.37
C LYS A 32 23.30 -20.04 -0.11
N THR A 33 23.25 -21.31 -0.53
CA THR A 33 24.35 -22.18 -1.03
C THR A 33 23.76 -23.59 -1.31
N LYS A 34 23.35 -23.94 -2.54
CA LYS A 34 24.10 -24.70 -3.62
C LYS A 34 23.96 -26.25 -3.46
N PRO A 35 24.14 -27.15 -4.48
CA PRO A 35 24.55 -26.94 -5.90
C PRO A 35 23.97 -27.87 -7.01
N GLU A 36 24.34 -27.53 -8.26
CA GLU A 36 24.45 -28.37 -9.49
C GLU A 36 23.14 -28.72 -10.21
N GLU A 37 22.95 -28.33 -11.48
CA GLU A 37 23.65 -28.92 -12.63
C GLU A 37 23.57 -27.97 -13.88
N VAL A 38 24.73 -27.60 -14.44
CA VAL A 38 25.07 -27.48 -15.90
C VAL A 38 24.22 -26.50 -16.76
N ALA A 39 24.71 -25.55 -17.56
CA ALA A 39 26.01 -25.18 -18.12
C ALA A 39 25.92 -23.74 -18.68
N GLU A 40 27.09 -23.21 -19.06
CA GLU A 40 27.37 -22.01 -19.86
C GLU A 40 26.31 -21.57 -20.90
N GLU A 41 26.03 -20.27 -20.97
CA GLU A 41 26.35 -19.36 -22.09
C GLU A 41 25.61 -18.01 -21.85
N MET A 42 26.35 -16.92 -21.64
CA MET A 42 26.56 -15.86 -22.65
C MET A 42 25.28 -15.08 -23.02
N ALA A 43 25.24 -13.84 -22.53
CA ALA A 43 24.83 -12.62 -23.23
C ALA A 43 23.55 -12.59 -24.10
N ALA A 44 22.75 -11.59 -23.77
CA ALA A 44 21.83 -10.85 -24.65
C ALA A 44 20.45 -11.45 -24.95
N ASP A 45 19.53 -10.52 -25.10
CA ASP A 45 18.25 -10.60 -25.80
C ASP A 45 16.97 -10.88 -24.97
N THR A 46 16.27 -9.79 -24.66
CA THR A 46 14.97 -9.47 -25.26
C THR A 46 13.92 -10.60 -25.36
N GLU A 47 12.77 -10.33 -24.71
CA GLU A 47 11.41 -10.75 -25.09
C GLU A 47 10.88 -12.17 -24.74
N LYS A 48 9.88 -12.15 -23.85
CA LYS A 48 8.63 -12.93 -23.85
C LYS A 48 8.63 -14.37 -23.30
N MET A 49 8.08 -14.55 -22.08
CA MET A 49 7.07 -15.60 -21.82
C MET A 49 6.22 -15.26 -20.59
N THR A 50 5.10 -14.57 -20.85
CA THR A 50 3.91 -14.51 -20.01
C THR A 50 3.16 -15.83 -20.04
N GLU A 51 2.71 -16.37 -18.90
CA GLU A 51 1.32 -16.83 -18.71
C GLU A 51 1.14 -17.53 -17.36
N SER A 52 0.04 -17.20 -16.68
CA SER A 52 -0.55 -17.92 -15.53
C SER A 52 -0.11 -17.50 -14.13
N MET A 53 -0.37 -16.25 -13.75
CA MET A 53 -0.76 -15.92 -12.37
C MET A 53 -1.55 -14.60 -12.35
N SER A 54 -2.88 -14.74 -12.31
CA SER A 54 -3.85 -13.77 -11.79
C SER A 54 -3.75 -12.30 -12.22
N HIS A 55 -4.67 -11.87 -13.08
CA HIS A 55 -5.21 -10.50 -13.05
C HIS A 55 -5.96 -10.27 -11.73
N LEU A 56 -5.26 -10.31 -10.60
CA LEU A 56 -5.75 -9.75 -9.35
C LEU A 56 -5.41 -8.26 -9.43
N SER A 57 -6.36 -7.44 -9.88
CA SER A 57 -6.25 -5.99 -9.75
C SER A 57 -6.34 -5.66 -8.26
N TYR A 58 -5.19 -5.46 -7.63
CA TYR A 58 -5.12 -4.99 -6.25
C TYR A 58 -5.49 -3.51 -6.21
N THR A 59 -6.31 -3.10 -5.25
CA THR A 59 -6.59 -1.67 -5.02
C THR A 59 -5.28 -0.94 -4.78
N LYS A 60 -5.02 0.12 -5.55
CA LYS A 60 -3.80 0.92 -5.47
C LYS A 60 -4.02 2.21 -4.70
N TYR A 61 -5.17 2.83 -4.91
CA TYR A 61 -5.54 4.09 -4.29
C TYR A 61 -6.93 4.00 -3.68
N TYR A 62 -7.15 4.82 -2.66
CA TYR A 62 -8.45 5.00 -2.04
C TYR A 62 -8.79 6.48 -1.97
N VAL A 63 -9.98 6.84 -2.44
CA VAL A 63 -10.43 8.22 -2.53
C VAL A 63 -11.59 8.42 -1.58
N HIS A 64 -11.49 9.40 -0.69
CA HIS A 64 -12.54 9.67 0.29
C HIS A 64 -12.68 11.16 0.59
N ALA A 65 -13.78 11.52 1.25
CA ALA A 65 -13.98 12.86 1.77
C ALA A 65 -13.23 13.06 3.10
N GLN A 66 -12.51 14.17 3.23
CA GLN A 66 -11.91 14.62 4.48
C GLN A 66 -12.01 16.15 4.56
N GLU A 67 -12.55 16.67 5.66
CA GLU A 67 -12.71 18.12 5.90
C GLU A 67 -13.42 18.89 4.76
N GLY A 68 -14.30 18.21 4.01
CA GLY A 68 -15.04 18.80 2.88
C GLY A 68 -14.27 18.80 1.55
N TYR A 69 -13.08 18.20 1.51
CA TYR A 69 -12.24 18.03 0.33
C TYR A 69 -12.07 16.55 -0.03
N VAL A 70 -11.74 16.30 -1.30
CA VAL A 70 -11.36 14.96 -1.74
C VAL A 70 -9.89 14.70 -1.43
N VAL A 71 -9.62 13.60 -0.71
CA VAL A 71 -8.28 13.15 -0.36
C VAL A 71 -8.03 11.76 -0.94
N ILE A 72 -6.83 11.55 -1.48
CA ILE A 72 -6.39 10.30 -2.07
C ILE A 72 -5.34 9.68 -1.13
N CYS A 73 -5.60 8.47 -0.69
CA CYS A 73 -4.72 7.64 0.12
C CYS A 73 -4.17 6.48 -0.70
N GLN A 74 -3.07 5.88 -0.23
CA GLN A 74 -2.58 4.60 -0.75
C GLN A 74 -3.49 3.45 -0.33
N ALA A 75 -3.23 2.26 -0.85
CA ALA A 75 -3.95 1.02 -0.54
C ALA A 75 -4.01 0.65 0.94
N ASP A 76 -3.19 1.26 1.80
CA ASP A 76 -3.21 1.08 3.25
C ASP A 76 -4.29 1.92 3.95
N HIS A 77 -5.00 2.81 3.24
CA HIS A 77 -5.99 3.76 3.76
C HIS A 77 -5.46 4.73 4.83
N GLU A 78 -4.16 4.71 5.12
CA GLU A 78 -3.53 5.50 6.18
C GLU A 78 -2.56 6.53 5.60
N THR A 79 -1.80 6.15 4.58
CA THR A 79 -0.81 7.02 3.96
C THR A 79 -1.47 7.89 2.91
N VAL A 80 -1.61 9.18 3.21
CA VAL A 80 -2.07 10.18 2.23
C VAL A 80 -1.09 10.22 1.05
N TYR A 81 -1.62 9.99 -0.14
CA TYR A 81 -0.89 10.10 -1.39
C TYR A 81 -0.96 11.53 -1.93
N CYS A 82 -2.16 12.12 -1.95
CA CYS A 82 -2.40 13.47 -2.47
C CYS A 82 -3.63 14.10 -1.82
N GLU A 83 -3.49 15.35 -1.36
CA GLU A 83 -4.62 16.20 -0.97
C GLU A 83 -5.04 17.04 -2.18
N THR A 84 -6.32 17.01 -2.52
CA THR A 84 -6.84 17.78 -3.66
C THR A 84 -7.55 19.04 -3.19
N SER A 85 -7.65 20.04 -4.06
CA SER A 85 -8.49 21.23 -3.82
C SER A 85 -9.95 21.05 -4.24
N ILE A 86 -10.34 19.82 -4.61
CA ILE A 86 -11.69 19.50 -5.08
C ILE A 86 -12.63 19.47 -3.88
N ARG A 87 -13.63 20.35 -3.88
CA ARG A 87 -14.64 20.42 -2.81
C ARG A 87 -15.73 19.38 -3.03
N VAL A 88 -16.05 18.62 -2.00
CA VAL A 88 -17.08 17.57 -2.03
C VAL A 88 -18.46 18.17 -2.35
N GLU A 89 -18.75 19.37 -1.85
CA GLU A 89 -20.05 20.05 -2.07
C GLU A 89 -20.37 20.34 -3.55
N HIS A 90 -19.35 20.42 -4.41
CA HIS A 90 -19.51 20.68 -5.84
C HIS A 90 -19.61 19.40 -6.68
N LEU A 91 -19.47 18.23 -6.05
CA LEU A 91 -19.57 16.94 -6.72
C LEU A 91 -21.03 16.47 -6.79
N PRO A 92 -21.37 15.58 -7.73
CA PRO A 92 -22.70 14.96 -7.79
C PRO A 92 -23.04 14.24 -6.47
N GLU A 93 -24.31 14.28 -6.02
CA GLU A 93 -24.74 13.64 -4.75
C GLU A 93 -24.37 12.14 -4.68
N GLU A 94 -24.44 11.43 -5.81
CA GLU A 94 -24.02 10.03 -5.91
C GLU A 94 -22.54 9.85 -5.55
N LEU A 95 -21.70 10.75 -6.06
CA LEU A 95 -20.26 10.70 -5.81
C LEU A 95 -19.95 11.14 -4.38
N GLN A 96 -20.66 12.13 -3.84
CA GLN A 96 -20.51 12.56 -2.45
C GLN A 96 -20.76 11.38 -1.50
N SER A 97 -21.84 10.64 -1.72
CA SER A 97 -22.17 9.43 -0.95
C SER A 97 -21.09 8.35 -1.10
N SER A 98 -20.60 8.14 -2.33
CA SER A 98 -19.53 7.18 -2.63
C SER A 98 -18.21 7.55 -1.96
N LEU A 99 -17.93 8.85 -1.77
CA LEU A 99 -16.74 9.34 -1.09
C LEU A 99 -16.82 9.20 0.44
N GLU A 100 -18.02 9.09 1.01
CA GLU A 100 -18.20 8.74 2.43
C GLU A 100 -17.92 7.25 2.68
N GLU A 101 -18.34 6.37 1.76
CA GLU A 101 -17.98 4.94 1.78
C GLU A 101 -16.54 4.69 1.30
N GLY A 102 -16.02 5.65 0.54
CA GLY A 102 -14.72 5.71 -0.10
C GLY A 102 -14.56 4.77 -1.30
N ILE A 103 -13.84 5.29 -2.30
CA ILE A 103 -13.77 4.74 -3.66
C ILE A 103 -12.40 4.09 -3.85
N ALA A 104 -12.38 2.82 -4.23
CA ALA A 104 -11.17 2.08 -4.56
C ALA A 104 -10.82 2.26 -6.04
N LEU A 105 -9.58 2.65 -6.32
CA LEU A 105 -9.03 2.73 -7.67
C LEU A 105 -7.86 1.75 -7.81
N TYR A 106 -7.74 1.11 -8.97
CA TYR A 106 -6.82 0.00 -9.20
C TYR A 106 -5.62 0.40 -10.08
N SER A 107 -5.68 1.56 -10.72
CA SER A 107 -4.64 2.05 -11.61
C SER A 107 -4.40 3.56 -11.46
N ASP A 108 -3.24 4.02 -11.95
CA ASP A 108 -2.97 5.46 -12.07
C ASP A 108 -3.90 6.12 -13.09
N GLU A 109 -4.27 5.40 -14.15
CA GLU A 109 -5.17 5.90 -15.20
C GLU A 109 -6.54 6.28 -14.62
N GLU A 110 -7.16 5.39 -13.84
CA GLU A 110 -8.43 5.68 -13.15
C GLU A 110 -8.32 6.87 -12.19
N LEU A 111 -7.18 7.03 -11.51
CA LEU A 111 -6.93 8.17 -10.64
C LEU A 111 -6.86 9.47 -11.44
N TYR A 112 -6.13 9.48 -12.55
CA TYR A 112 -6.02 10.65 -13.40
C TYR A 112 -7.35 10.99 -14.07
N GLU A 113 -8.10 10.00 -14.56
CA GLU A 113 -9.45 10.21 -15.09
C GLU A 113 -10.39 10.80 -14.04
N PHE A 114 -10.34 10.30 -12.80
CA PHE A 114 -11.10 10.87 -11.70
C PHE A 114 -10.72 12.34 -11.46
N LEU A 115 -9.43 12.65 -11.42
CA LEU A 115 -8.96 14.01 -11.20
C LEU A 115 -9.34 14.94 -12.36
N GLU A 116 -9.17 14.53 -13.62
CA GLU A 116 -9.50 15.36 -14.79
C GLU A 116 -10.99 15.72 -14.84
N ASN A 117 -11.87 14.80 -14.44
CA ASN A 117 -13.31 15.03 -14.45
C ASN A 117 -13.77 16.06 -13.41
N TYR A 118 -13.01 16.24 -12.32
CA TYR A 118 -13.43 17.04 -11.17
C TYR A 118 -12.44 18.14 -10.75
N SER A 119 -11.26 18.23 -11.37
CA SER A 119 -10.33 19.34 -11.22
C SER A 119 -10.71 20.47 -12.18
N SER A 120 -11.49 21.44 -11.71
CA SER A 120 -11.80 22.68 -12.41
C SER A 120 -11.42 23.90 -11.58
#